data_AF-A0A2E3CQS8-F1
#
_entry.id   AF-A0A2E3CQS8-F1
#
_cell.length_a   1.000
_cell.length_b   1.000
_cell.length_c   1.000
_cell.angle_alpha   90.00
_cell.angle_beta   90.00
_cell.angle_gamma   90.00
#
_symmetry.space_group_name_H-M   'P 1'
#
loop_
_entity.id
_entity.type
_entity.pdbx_description
1 polymer ?
#
loop_
_entity_poly.entity_id
_entity_poly.type
_entity_poly.pdbx_seq_one_letter_code
_entity_poly.pdbx_strand_id
1 'polypeptide(L)'
;MLHSKALKLLITMLSLTALITACGGGTDQTQLERELQDRAGSDILPVELGLVDCPEDVVMTPESVFICNSEVAGQYYELQVRIIDAQGQYSYAHKHYPLQLLNTEALLAGEVAYEVGFDVMVDCGDDEYLVAPIGSTFNCVATRVEGGAQATIEVRLEDDQGRIVWNLVRA
;
A
#
# COMPACT_ATOMS: atom_id res chain seq x y z
N MET A 1 23.67 -57.47 -51.72
CA MET A 1 22.97 -56.19 -51.93
C MET A 1 23.33 -55.28 -50.76
N LEU A 2 24.08 -54.24 -51.08
CA LEU A 2 24.81 -53.36 -50.17
C LEU A 2 23.93 -52.22 -49.63
N HIS A 3 24.23 -51.83 -48.38
CA HIS A 3 24.31 -50.46 -47.86
C HIS A 3 23.07 -49.54 -47.78
N SER A 4 22.75 -49.22 -46.51
CA SER A 4 22.79 -47.87 -45.93
C SER A 4 21.68 -46.87 -46.27
N LYS A 5 21.02 -46.35 -45.22
CA LYS A 5 21.06 -44.93 -44.78
C LYS A 5 19.94 -44.68 -43.77
N ALA A 6 20.31 -44.41 -42.52
CA ALA A 6 20.38 -43.06 -41.94
C ALA A 6 18.99 -42.61 -41.45
N LEU A 7 18.80 -42.69 -40.13
CA LEU A 7 18.92 -41.53 -39.24
C LEU A 7 17.66 -40.66 -39.36
N LYS A 8 16.59 -41.10 -38.68
CA LYS A 8 15.38 -40.29 -38.51
C LYS A 8 15.67 -39.22 -37.46
N LEU A 9 15.65 -37.97 -37.93
CA LEU A 9 15.74 -36.72 -37.19
C LEU A 9 14.93 -36.76 -35.89
N LEU A 10 15.61 -36.47 -34.78
CA LEU A 10 14.98 -35.91 -33.58
C LEU A 10 14.52 -34.50 -33.89
N ILE A 11 13.21 -34.26 -33.81
CA ILE A 11 12.61 -32.93 -33.84
C ILE A 11 12.61 -32.41 -32.41
N THR A 12 13.53 -31.50 -32.12
CA THR A 12 13.57 -30.67 -30.91
C THR A 12 12.47 -29.61 -31.02
N MET A 13 11.33 -29.82 -30.35
CA MET A 13 10.38 -28.72 -30.08
C MET A 13 10.82 -27.97 -28.83
N LEU A 14 11.27 -26.74 -29.06
CA LEU A 14 11.54 -25.73 -28.04
C LEU A 14 10.19 -25.11 -27.64
N SER A 15 9.51 -25.70 -26.66
CA SER A 15 8.30 -25.12 -26.08
C SER A 15 8.68 -23.99 -25.11
N LEU A 16 8.61 -22.76 -25.61
CA LEU A 16 8.67 -21.53 -24.84
C LEU A 16 7.36 -21.40 -24.06
N THR A 17 7.28 -21.97 -22.87
CA THR A 17 6.18 -21.69 -21.93
C THR A 17 6.36 -20.28 -21.39
N ALA A 18 5.56 -19.36 -21.92
CA ALA A 18 5.31 -18.07 -21.32
C ALA A 18 4.77 -18.28 -19.91
N LEU A 19 5.50 -17.80 -18.91
CA LEU A 19 5.00 -17.62 -17.55
C LEU A 19 3.96 -16.50 -17.62
N ILE A 20 2.70 -16.88 -17.80
CA ILE A 20 1.57 -16.02 -17.53
C ILE A 20 1.52 -15.92 -16.01
N THR A 21 2.05 -14.82 -15.46
CA THR A 21 1.70 -14.39 -14.11
C THR A 21 0.19 -14.14 -14.10
N ALA A 22 -0.55 -15.13 -13.62
CA ALA A 22 -1.94 -14.97 -13.26
C ALA A 22 -1.99 -14.00 -12.07
N CYS A 23 -2.13 -12.70 -12.36
CA CYS A 23 -2.84 -11.81 -11.46
C CYS A 23 -4.30 -12.28 -11.52
N GLY A 24 -4.72 -13.02 -10.49
CA GLY A 24 -6.08 -13.54 -10.35
C GLY A 24 -7.06 -12.40 -10.11
N GLY A 25 -7.42 -11.68 -11.17
CA GLY A 25 -8.54 -10.75 -11.16
C GLY A 25 -9.78 -11.47 -11.65
N GLY A 26 -10.44 -12.23 -10.77
CA GLY A 26 -11.79 -12.71 -11.00
C GLY A 26 -12.75 -11.52 -11.04
N THR A 27 -13.61 -11.44 -12.06
CA THR A 27 -14.57 -10.32 -12.22
C THR A 27 -15.76 -10.37 -11.26
N ASP A 28 -15.83 -11.39 -10.39
CA ASP A 28 -16.93 -11.61 -9.47
C ASP A 28 -16.47 -11.37 -8.02
N GLN A 29 -16.58 -10.12 -7.56
CA GLN A 29 -16.40 -9.84 -6.13
C GLN A 29 -17.42 -10.62 -5.29
N THR A 30 -16.98 -11.10 -4.13
CA THR A 30 -17.85 -11.68 -3.11
C THR A 30 -18.72 -10.59 -2.46
N GLN A 31 -19.74 -11.00 -1.69
CA GLN A 31 -20.52 -10.05 -0.91
C GLN A 31 -19.67 -9.33 0.14
N LEU A 32 -18.73 -10.06 0.76
CA LEU A 32 -17.81 -9.52 1.76
C LEU A 32 -16.93 -8.43 1.15
N GLU A 33 -16.32 -8.70 -0.01
CA GLU A 33 -15.43 -7.74 -0.68
C GLU A 33 -16.16 -6.45 -1.06
N ARG A 34 -17.39 -6.56 -1.60
CA ARG A 34 -18.20 -5.38 -1.92
C ARG A 34 -18.54 -4.56 -0.68
N GLU A 35 -19.03 -5.21 0.38
CA GLU A 35 -19.39 -4.51 1.62
C GLU A 35 -18.15 -3.88 2.27
N LEU A 36 -17.02 -4.59 2.26
CA LEU A 36 -15.77 -4.11 2.81
C LEU A 36 -15.22 -2.93 1.99
N GLN A 37 -15.30 -2.98 0.67
CA GLN A 37 -14.94 -1.86 -0.20
C GLN A 37 -15.75 -0.61 0.11
N ASP A 38 -17.08 -0.75 0.24
CA ASP A 38 -17.96 0.39 0.53
C ASP A 38 -17.67 1.00 1.91
N ARG A 39 -17.52 0.17 2.94
CA ARG A 39 -17.30 0.61 4.33
C ARG A 39 -15.90 1.16 4.52
N ALA A 40 -14.87 0.41 4.14
CA ALA A 40 -13.48 0.83 4.29
C ALA A 40 -13.15 2.02 3.38
N GLY A 41 -13.73 2.07 2.17
CA GLY A 41 -13.57 3.22 1.27
C GLY A 41 -14.17 4.51 1.84
N SER A 42 -15.29 4.41 2.58
CA SER A 42 -15.90 5.57 3.23
C SER A 42 -15.02 6.15 4.35
N ASP A 43 -14.22 5.31 5.03
CA ASP A 43 -13.34 5.73 6.12
C ASP A 43 -12.18 6.61 5.65
N ILE A 44 -11.73 6.43 4.40
CA ILE A 44 -10.54 7.08 3.84
C ILE A 44 -10.86 8.21 2.87
N LEU A 45 -12.11 8.66 2.82
CA LEU A 45 -12.48 9.83 2.03
C LEU A 45 -11.58 11.04 2.36
N PRO A 46 -11.15 11.82 1.37
CA PRO A 46 -11.69 11.89 0.00
C PRO A 46 -11.04 10.93 -1.02
N VAL A 47 -10.05 10.12 -0.64
CA VAL A 47 -9.40 9.20 -1.58
C VAL A 47 -10.22 7.93 -1.76
N GLU A 48 -10.19 7.35 -2.96
CA GLU A 48 -10.96 6.16 -3.30
C GLU A 48 -10.17 4.88 -3.00
N LEU A 49 -10.87 3.91 -2.39
CA LEU A 49 -10.41 2.54 -2.28
C LEU A 49 -10.79 1.77 -3.55
N GLY A 50 -9.81 1.07 -4.12
CA GLY A 50 -9.99 0.18 -5.26
C GLY A 50 -10.84 -1.05 -4.93
N LEU A 51 -10.86 -2.00 -5.88
CA LEU A 51 -11.52 -3.28 -5.64
C LEU A 51 -10.80 -4.00 -4.49
N VAL A 52 -11.59 -4.55 -3.56
CA VAL A 52 -11.07 -5.40 -2.48
C VAL A 52 -11.01 -6.83 -2.99
N ASP A 53 -9.88 -7.49 -2.75
CA ASP A 53 -9.58 -8.88 -3.10
C ASP A 53 -9.22 -9.65 -1.82
N CYS A 54 -10.08 -10.59 -1.42
CA CYS A 54 -9.87 -11.42 -0.24
C CYS A 54 -9.46 -12.85 -0.64
N PRO A 55 -8.68 -13.57 0.19
CA PRO A 55 -8.28 -14.93 -0.13
C PRO A 55 -9.49 -15.87 -0.28
N GLU A 56 -9.49 -16.74 -1.29
CA GLU A 56 -10.63 -17.64 -1.59
C GLU A 56 -10.84 -18.73 -0.53
N ASP A 57 -9.75 -19.25 0.05
CA ASP A 57 -9.75 -20.42 0.94
C ASP A 57 -9.75 -20.04 2.44
N VAL A 58 -10.41 -18.94 2.81
CA VAL A 58 -10.49 -18.54 4.22
C VAL A 58 -11.47 -19.43 4.99
N VAL A 59 -10.97 -20.06 6.04
CA VAL A 59 -11.81 -20.75 7.03
C VAL A 59 -12.55 -19.69 7.87
N MET A 60 -13.82 -19.47 7.56
CA MET A 60 -14.70 -18.51 8.25
C MET A 60 -15.19 -19.06 9.61
N THR A 61 -14.27 -19.25 10.54
CA THR A 61 -14.57 -19.57 11.95
C THR A 61 -14.46 -18.33 12.82
N PRO A 62 -15.16 -18.28 13.98
CA PRO A 62 -14.97 -17.19 14.94
C PRO A 62 -13.50 -16.98 15.27
N GLU A 63 -13.07 -15.72 15.37
CA GLU A 63 -11.70 -15.27 15.59
C GLU A 63 -10.71 -15.51 14.43
N SER A 64 -11.16 -16.05 13.29
CA SER A 64 -10.33 -16.10 12.08
C SER A 64 -9.92 -14.69 11.64
N VAL A 65 -8.64 -14.54 11.29
CA VAL A 65 -8.07 -13.29 10.80
C VAL A 65 -7.40 -13.53 9.44
N PHE A 66 -7.67 -12.65 8.49
CA PHE A 66 -7.06 -12.69 7.15
C PHE A 66 -6.88 -11.27 6.61
N ILE A 67 -6.05 -11.15 5.57
CA ILE A 67 -5.76 -9.89 4.89
C ILE A 67 -6.46 -9.89 3.55
N CYS A 68 -7.23 -8.84 3.28
CA CYS A 68 -7.71 -8.52 1.95
C CYS A 68 -6.86 -7.40 1.37
N ASN A 69 -6.54 -7.51 0.09
CA ASN A 69 -5.70 -6.57 -0.63
C ASN A 69 -6.58 -5.60 -1.42
N SER A 70 -6.07 -4.40 -1.65
CA SER A 70 -6.69 -3.41 -2.52
C SER A 70 -5.63 -2.41 -2.99
N GLU A 71 -6.07 -1.32 -3.59
CA GLU A 71 -5.24 -0.22 -4.02
C GLU A 71 -5.87 1.12 -3.62
N VAL A 72 -5.03 2.09 -3.24
CA VAL A 72 -5.42 3.48 -3.00
C VAL A 72 -4.43 4.36 -3.74
N ALA A 73 -4.92 5.29 -4.57
CA ALA A 73 -4.07 6.13 -5.42
C ALA A 73 -3.01 5.32 -6.24
N GLY A 74 -3.38 4.12 -6.70
CA GLY A 74 -2.50 3.22 -7.46
C GLY A 74 -1.40 2.54 -6.64
N GLN A 75 -1.43 2.67 -5.31
CA GLN A 75 -0.49 2.05 -4.39
C GLN A 75 -1.17 0.93 -3.59
N TYR A 76 -0.38 -0.07 -3.22
CA TYR A 76 -0.84 -1.23 -2.48
C TYR A 76 -1.48 -0.86 -1.13
N TYR A 77 -2.61 -1.48 -0.83
CA TYR A 77 -3.38 -1.24 0.38
C TYR A 77 -3.85 -2.56 1.00
N GLU A 78 -3.86 -2.64 2.33
CA GLU A 78 -4.27 -3.84 3.07
C GLU A 78 -5.35 -3.54 4.09
N LEU A 79 -6.33 -4.43 4.14
CA LEU A 79 -7.38 -4.49 5.15
C LEU A 79 -7.25 -5.81 5.90
N GLN A 80 -7.17 -5.75 7.23
CA GLN A 80 -7.23 -6.95 8.06
C GLN A 80 -8.67 -7.17 8.51
N VAL A 81 -9.23 -8.31 8.12
CA VAL A 81 -10.57 -8.73 8.53
C VAL A 81 -10.46 -9.72 9.69
N ARG A 82 -11.35 -9.58 10.69
CA ARG A 82 -11.53 -10.54 11.78
C ARG A 82 -13.00 -10.97 11.83
N ILE A 83 -13.24 -12.28 11.72
CA ILE A 83 -14.56 -12.87 11.95
C ILE A 83 -14.86 -12.89 13.44
N ILE A 84 -16.01 -12.35 13.83
CA ILE A 84 -16.46 -12.21 15.22
C ILE A 84 -17.27 -13.43 15.64
N ASP A 85 -18.14 -13.94 14.77
CA ASP A 85 -19.06 -15.03 15.13
C ASP A 85 -19.31 -16.01 13.98
N ALA A 86 -20.07 -17.07 14.29
CA ALA A 86 -20.41 -18.12 13.33
C ALA A 86 -21.49 -17.69 12.32
N GLN A 87 -22.09 -16.50 12.52
CA GLN A 87 -23.04 -15.90 11.59
C GLN A 87 -22.31 -15.09 10.50
N GLY A 88 -20.99 -14.96 10.60
CA GLY A 88 -20.17 -14.22 9.66
C GLY A 88 -20.11 -12.72 9.96
N GLN A 89 -20.50 -12.27 11.16
CA GLN A 89 -20.17 -10.91 11.56
C GLN A 89 -18.67 -10.74 11.59
N TYR A 90 -18.19 -9.58 11.14
CA TYR A 90 -16.77 -9.27 11.09
C TYR A 90 -16.48 -7.83 11.49
N SER A 91 -15.25 -7.63 11.93
CA SER A 91 -14.61 -6.31 12.05
C SER A 91 -13.48 -6.22 11.03
N TYR A 92 -13.09 -5.02 10.66
CA TYR A 92 -11.91 -4.79 9.84
C TYR A 92 -11.05 -3.68 10.44
N ALA A 93 -9.78 -3.66 10.04
CA ALA A 93 -8.85 -2.59 10.37
C ALA A 93 -7.99 -2.27 9.15
N HIS A 94 -7.77 -0.98 8.92
CA HIS A 94 -6.80 -0.50 7.95
C HIS A 94 -5.39 -0.88 8.40
N LYS A 95 -4.56 -1.34 7.47
CA LYS A 95 -3.13 -1.59 7.72
C LYS A 95 -2.23 -0.53 7.09
N HIS A 96 -2.79 0.25 6.19
CA HIS A 96 -2.15 1.38 5.53
C HIS A 96 -2.99 2.63 5.73
N TYR A 97 -2.40 3.80 5.58
CA TYR A 97 -3.11 5.07 5.56
C TYR A 97 -2.63 5.92 4.38
N PRO A 98 -3.55 6.51 3.59
CA PRO A 98 -3.19 7.41 2.50
C PRO A 98 -2.94 8.83 3.03
N LEU A 99 -1.67 9.19 3.21
CA LEU A 99 -1.27 10.55 3.58
C LEU A 99 -1.32 11.45 2.34
N GLN A 100 -2.14 12.50 2.36
CA GLN A 100 -2.06 13.54 1.33
C GLN A 100 -0.77 14.34 1.56
N LEU A 101 0.17 14.27 0.63
CA LEU A 101 1.52 14.82 0.84
C LEU A 101 1.51 16.33 1.01
N LEU A 102 0.74 17.06 0.21
CA LEU A 102 0.62 18.52 0.35
C LEU A 102 0.18 18.98 1.74
N ASN A 103 -0.78 18.27 2.37
CA ASN A 103 -1.23 18.60 3.73
C ASN A 103 -0.18 18.21 4.77
N THR A 104 0.48 17.07 4.56
CA THR A 104 1.53 16.56 5.43
C THR A 104 2.73 17.51 5.44
N GLU A 105 3.17 17.96 4.27
CA GLU A 105 4.25 18.94 4.10
C GLU A 105 3.90 20.28 4.73
N ALA A 106 2.68 20.78 4.53
CA ALA A 106 2.23 22.03 5.14
C ALA A 106 2.21 21.96 6.67
N LEU A 107 1.73 20.84 7.23
CA LEU A 107 1.76 20.59 8.67
C LEU A 107 3.20 20.58 9.19
N LEU A 108 4.07 19.76 8.60
CA LEU A 108 5.47 19.63 9.00
C LEU A 108 6.23 20.95 8.84
N ALA A 109 5.98 21.72 7.78
CA ALA A 109 6.61 23.02 7.59
C ALA A 109 6.27 23.98 8.74
N GLY A 110 5.01 24.01 9.19
CA GLY A 110 4.59 24.81 10.34
C GLY A 110 5.23 24.37 11.65
N GLU A 111 5.21 23.06 11.93
CA GLU A 111 5.74 22.50 13.17
C GLU A 111 7.28 22.60 13.25
N VAL A 112 7.98 22.32 12.15
CA VAL A 112 9.43 22.46 12.06
C VAL A 112 9.84 23.93 12.16
N ALA A 113 9.16 24.84 11.45
CA ALA A 113 9.47 26.27 11.53
C ALA A 113 9.33 26.81 12.96
N TYR A 114 8.32 26.33 13.70
CA TYR A 114 8.14 26.64 15.11
C TYR A 114 9.32 26.14 15.97
N GLU A 115 9.83 24.93 15.73
CA GLU A 115 10.96 24.37 16.48
C GLU A 115 12.28 25.10 16.18
N VAL A 116 12.57 25.39 14.90
CA VAL A 116 13.88 25.93 14.48
C VAL A 116 13.94 27.46 14.49
N GLY A 117 12.79 28.15 14.52
CA GLY A 117 12.69 29.60 14.60
C GLY A 117 12.87 30.33 13.26
N PHE A 118 12.70 29.65 12.14
CA PHE A 118 12.73 30.23 10.79
C PHE A 118 11.93 29.38 9.80
N ASP A 119 11.53 29.98 8.69
CA ASP A 119 10.71 29.31 7.68
C ASP A 119 11.50 28.23 6.92
N VAL A 120 10.82 27.10 6.70
CA VAL A 120 11.30 25.97 5.91
C VAL A 120 10.26 25.58 4.86
N MET A 121 10.71 25.07 3.73
CA MET A 121 9.89 24.27 2.82
C MET A 121 10.12 22.80 3.16
N VAL A 122 9.06 21.99 3.15
CA VAL A 122 9.15 20.54 3.37
C VAL A 122 8.77 19.84 2.08
N ASP A 123 9.55 18.83 1.73
CA ASP A 123 9.35 17.95 0.58
C ASP A 123 9.33 16.50 1.08
N CYS A 124 8.19 15.81 0.90
CA CYS A 124 7.98 14.42 1.28
C CYS A 124 7.89 13.48 0.07
N GLY A 125 8.14 13.96 -1.14
CA GLY A 125 7.99 13.23 -2.40
C GLY A 125 7.03 13.92 -3.38
N ASP A 126 7.01 13.43 -4.63
CA ASP A 126 6.30 14.08 -5.74
C ASP A 126 4.84 13.62 -5.93
N ASP A 127 4.42 12.56 -5.24
CA ASP A 127 3.08 11.97 -5.41
C ASP A 127 2.01 12.78 -4.65
N GLU A 128 0.74 12.72 -5.09
CA GLU A 128 -0.34 13.38 -4.34
C GLU A 128 -0.58 12.71 -2.98
N TYR A 129 -0.46 11.39 -2.95
CA TYR A 129 -0.63 10.57 -1.76
C TYR A 129 0.59 9.66 -1.55
N LEU A 130 0.95 9.46 -0.29
CA LEU A 130 1.81 8.37 0.15
C LEU A 130 0.94 7.37 0.91
N VAL A 131 0.80 6.16 0.37
CA VAL A 131 0.10 5.06 1.05
C VAL A 131 1.10 4.27 1.88
N ALA A 132 1.16 4.59 3.17
CA ALA A 132 2.16 4.03 4.07
C ALA A 132 1.55 3.00 5.03
N PRO A 133 2.26 1.90 5.38
CA PRO A 133 1.85 1.01 6.45
C PRO A 133 1.78 1.76 7.78
N ILE A 134 0.74 1.51 8.56
CA ILE A 134 0.59 2.11 9.89
C ILE A 134 1.70 1.60 10.80
N GLY A 135 2.37 2.51 11.50
CA GLY A 135 3.55 2.24 12.32
C GLY A 135 4.88 2.33 11.56
N SER A 136 4.85 2.54 10.24
CA SER A 136 6.06 2.72 9.43
C SER A 136 6.63 4.14 9.52
N THR A 137 7.83 4.30 8.97
CA THR A 137 8.57 5.54 8.95
C THR A 137 8.99 5.87 7.52
N PHE A 138 8.90 7.15 7.15
CA PHE A 138 9.37 7.70 5.89
C PHE A 138 10.10 9.03 6.17
N ASN A 139 10.80 9.54 5.17
CA ASN A 139 11.61 10.74 5.31
C ASN A 139 11.05 11.88 4.46
N CYS A 140 11.10 13.08 5.02
CA CYS A 140 10.93 14.32 4.27
C CYS A 140 12.21 15.17 4.38
N VAL A 141 12.35 16.16 3.51
CA VAL A 141 13.48 17.09 3.50
C VAL A 141 12.97 18.48 3.85
N ALA A 142 13.46 19.04 4.97
CA ALA A 142 13.28 20.44 5.29
C ALA A 142 14.39 21.26 4.61
N THR A 143 14.00 22.27 3.84
CA THR A 143 14.93 23.24 3.23
C THR A 143 14.63 24.63 3.78
N ARG A 144 15.61 25.25 4.46
CA ARG A 144 15.48 26.63 4.92
C ARG A 144 15.25 27.56 3.73
N VAL A 145 14.19 28.37 3.79
CA VAL A 145 13.83 29.32 2.72
C VAL A 145 14.98 30.29 2.45
N GLU A 146 15.63 30.76 3.52
CA GLU A 146 16.83 31.58 3.44
C GLU A 146 18.10 30.72 3.39
N GLY A 147 18.82 30.77 2.27
CA GLY A 147 20.15 30.15 2.15
C GLY A 147 20.15 28.64 1.86
N GLY A 148 18.99 27.99 1.84
CA GLY A 148 18.83 26.64 1.27
C GLY A 148 19.49 25.51 2.07
N ALA A 149 19.79 25.73 3.36
CA ALA A 149 20.31 24.67 4.22
C ALA A 149 19.25 23.57 4.38
N GLN A 150 19.67 22.31 4.32
CA GLN A 150 18.77 21.15 4.35
C GLN A 150 18.95 20.30 5.61
N ALA A 151 17.85 19.71 6.07
CA ALA A 151 17.84 18.69 7.10
C ALA A 151 16.80 17.61 6.76
N THR A 152 17.02 16.39 7.24
CA THR A 152 16.05 15.30 7.09
C THR A 152 15.07 15.33 8.26
N ILE A 153 13.79 15.18 7.95
CA ILE A 153 12.72 14.92 8.91
C ILE A 153 12.41 13.43 8.81
N GLU A 154 12.59 12.70 9.91
CA GLU A 154 12.07 11.33 10.03
C GLU A 154 10.63 11.42 10.51
N VAL A 155 9.68 10.89 9.74
CA VAL A 155 8.24 10.94 10.01
C VAL A 155 7.71 9.53 10.22
N ARG A 156 7.00 9.30 11.33
CA ARG A 156 6.35 8.04 11.65
C ARG A 156 4.85 8.20 11.63
N LEU A 157 4.17 7.35 10.85
CA LEU A 157 2.72 7.22 10.85
C LEU A 157 2.30 6.37 12.05
N GLU A 158 1.51 6.93 12.97
CA GLU A 158 1.15 6.27 14.23
C GLU A 158 -0.11 5.40 14.14
N ASP A 159 -1.12 5.85 13.40
CA ASP A 159 -2.46 5.24 13.42
C ASP A 159 -3.21 5.34 12.09
N ASP A 160 -4.46 4.84 12.11
CA ASP A 160 -5.40 4.85 10.99
C ASP A 160 -6.16 6.18 10.82
N GLN A 161 -5.82 7.21 11.58
CA GLN A 161 -6.36 8.56 11.47
C GLN A 161 -5.34 9.53 10.84
N GLY A 162 -4.21 9.00 10.35
CA GLY A 162 -3.16 9.81 9.74
C GLY A 162 -2.33 10.61 10.74
N ARG A 163 -2.39 10.28 12.03
CA ARG A 163 -1.53 10.95 13.02
C ARG A 163 -0.07 10.61 12.74
N ILE A 164 0.76 11.65 12.68
CA ILE A 164 2.20 11.52 12.51
C ILE A 164 2.94 12.05 13.72
N VAL A 165 4.11 11.47 13.98
CA VAL A 165 5.14 12.04 14.85
C VAL A 165 6.41 12.19 14.04
N TRP A 166 7.22 13.20 14.34
CA TRP A 166 8.41 13.48 13.56
C TRP A 166 9.60 13.90 14.43
N ASN A 167 10.80 13.76 13.87
CA ASN A 167 12.04 14.24 14.46
C ASN A 167 12.96 14.82 13.37
N LEU A 168 13.65 15.92 13.67
CA LEU A 168 14.75 16.39 12.84
C LEU A 168 16.00 15.52 13.06
N VAL A 169 16.45 14.86 12.01
CA VAL A 169 17.68 14.08 12.01
C VAL A 169 18.84 15.04 11.76
N ARG A 170 19.62 15.30 12.81
CA ARG A 170 20.86 16.10 12.69
C ARG A 170 21.96 15.20 12.15
N ALA A 171 22.52 15.59 11.01
CA ALA A 171 23.77 15.02 10.49
C ALA A 171 24.98 15.49 11.32
#